data_AF-A0A235EW29-F1
#
_entry.id   AF-A0A235EW29-F1
#
_cell.length_a   1.000
_cell.length_b   1.000
_cell.length_c   1.000
_cell.angle_alpha   90.00
_cell.angle_beta   90.00
_cell.angle_gamma   90.00
#
_symmetry.space_group_name_H-M   'P 1'
#
loop_
_entity.id
_entity.type
_entity.pdbx_description
1 polymer ?
#
loop_
_entity_poly.entity_id
_entity_poly.type
_entity_poly.pdbx_seq_one_letter_code
_entity_poly.pdbx_strand_id
1 'polypeptide(L)'
;MTPAQQAALEALVARPLTAGEVAAIDPLLPNRNDVKIAALLSTGRTRLRSHMIGIGTILAELAPAGGAFLDALEQIGATDPNVKWLLKLIERGAFDVGLAASRAQMQAYATAMPDIAGGINALLQLGTEPDPIDYNSVSRALNIAEGRAVL
;
A
#
# COMPACT_ATOMS: atom_id res chain seq x y z
N MET A 1 16.07 6.10 -23.71
CA MET A 1 14.63 6.38 -23.49
C MET A 1 14.39 7.79 -23.98
N THR A 2 13.33 8.06 -24.75
CA THR A 2 13.07 9.45 -25.18
C THR A 2 12.37 10.25 -24.08
N PRO A 3 12.50 11.60 -24.05
CA PRO A 3 11.79 12.43 -23.08
C PRO A 3 10.28 12.24 -23.09
N ALA A 4 9.68 12.02 -24.27
CA ALA A 4 8.24 11.77 -24.41
C ALA A 4 7.82 10.44 -23.77
N GLN A 5 8.60 9.36 -23.98
CA GLN A 5 8.33 8.07 -23.35
C GLN A 5 8.49 8.15 -21.84
N GLN A 6 9.52 8.85 -21.35
CA GLN A 6 9.71 9.06 -19.91
C GLN A 6 8.50 9.78 -19.30
N ALA A 7 8.10 10.93 -19.87
CA ALA A 7 6.96 11.69 -19.38
C ALA A 7 5.65 10.87 -19.37
N ALA A 8 5.43 10.02 -20.38
CA ALA A 8 4.25 9.17 -20.44
C ALA A 8 4.24 8.06 -19.37
N LEU A 9 5.39 7.44 -19.10
CA LEU A 9 5.50 6.45 -18.03
C LEU A 9 5.39 7.10 -16.64
N GLU A 10 5.98 8.28 -16.45
CA GLU A 10 5.86 9.07 -15.22
C GLU A 10 4.42 9.49 -14.94
N ALA A 11 3.69 9.91 -15.97
CA ALA A 11 2.26 10.20 -15.87
C ALA A 11 1.45 8.95 -15.48
N LEU A 12 1.80 7.78 -16.03
CA LEU A 12 1.13 6.52 -15.71
C LEU A 12 1.34 6.09 -14.25
N VAL A 13 2.54 6.29 -13.70
CA VAL A 13 2.84 5.96 -12.29
C VAL A 13 2.53 7.10 -11.32
N ALA A 14 2.11 8.27 -11.82
CA ALA A 14 1.86 9.50 -11.07
C ALA A 14 3.06 9.97 -10.22
N ARG A 15 4.29 9.72 -10.69
CA ARG A 15 5.54 10.15 -10.04
C ARG A 15 6.71 10.15 -11.03
N PRO A 16 7.82 10.84 -10.71
CA PRO A 16 9.06 10.69 -11.46
C PRO A 16 9.57 9.25 -11.42
N LEU A 17 10.18 8.81 -12.52
CA LEU A 17 10.91 7.53 -12.55
C LEU A 17 12.25 7.70 -11.86
N THR A 18 12.64 6.70 -11.08
CA THR A 18 13.98 6.65 -10.48
C THR A 18 15.02 6.32 -11.55
N ALA A 19 16.28 6.68 -11.30
CA ALA A 19 17.38 6.33 -12.22
C ALA A 19 17.50 4.82 -12.46
N GLY A 20 17.21 4.00 -11.44
CA GLY A 20 17.18 2.55 -11.55
C GLY A 20 16.06 2.04 -12.46
N GLU A 21 14.86 2.62 -12.36
CA GLU A 21 13.74 2.28 -13.25
C GLU A 21 14.03 2.68 -14.69
N VAL A 22 14.58 3.89 -14.92
CA VAL A 22 14.96 4.33 -16.26
C VAL A 22 15.97 3.36 -16.86
N ALA A 23 17.04 3.02 -16.13
CA ALA A 23 18.06 2.08 -16.60
C ALA A 23 17.51 0.68 -16.88
N ALA A 24 16.54 0.19 -16.09
CA ALA A 24 15.93 -1.11 -16.29
C ALA A 24 14.92 -1.15 -17.45
N ILE A 25 14.19 -0.04 -17.68
CA ILE A 25 13.16 0.08 -18.72
C ILE A 25 13.78 0.36 -20.09
N ASP A 26 14.87 1.13 -20.15
CA ASP A 26 15.44 1.55 -21.42
C ASP A 26 15.75 0.40 -22.41
N PRO A 27 16.37 -0.73 -22.00
CA PRO A 27 16.62 -1.85 -22.92
C PRO A 27 15.34 -2.59 -23.35
N LEU A 28 14.19 -2.34 -22.70
CA LEU A 28 12.91 -2.98 -23.02
C LEU A 28 12.09 -2.19 -24.06
N LEU A 29 12.37 -0.89 -24.21
CA LEU A 29 11.64 0.00 -25.12
C LEU A 29 11.78 -0.37 -26.61
N PRO A 30 12.98 -0.71 -27.15
CA PRO A 30 13.11 -1.04 -28.58
C PRO A 30 12.26 -2.24 -29.01
N ASN A 31 12.10 -3.22 -28.12
CA ASN A 31 11.33 -4.45 -28.37
C ASN A 31 9.87 -4.34 -27.92
N ARG A 32 9.42 -3.17 -27.43
CA ARG A 32 8.07 -2.96 -26.86
C ARG A 32 7.67 -4.07 -25.89
N ASN A 33 8.58 -4.41 -24.98
CA ASN A 33 8.30 -5.40 -23.94
C ASN A 33 7.46 -4.79 -22.81
N ASP A 34 6.27 -4.33 -23.17
CA ASP A 34 5.36 -3.56 -22.34
C ASP A 34 4.92 -4.38 -21.11
N VAL A 35 4.89 -5.72 -21.23
CA VAL A 35 4.65 -6.65 -20.13
C VAL A 35 5.74 -6.54 -19.06
N LYS A 36 7.02 -6.58 -19.45
CA LYS A 36 8.13 -6.43 -18.49
C LYS A 36 8.22 -5.02 -17.93
N ILE A 37 7.92 -4.00 -18.74
CA ILE A 37 7.87 -2.60 -18.27
C ILE A 37 6.76 -2.45 -17.22
N ALA A 38 5.56 -2.99 -17.48
CA ALA A 38 4.47 -2.98 -16.53
C ALA A 38 4.83 -3.70 -15.23
N ALA A 39 5.48 -4.87 -15.32
CA ALA A 39 5.96 -5.58 -14.13
C ALA A 39 6.97 -4.76 -13.31
N LEU A 40 7.93 -4.11 -13.96
CA LEU A 40 8.89 -3.22 -13.28
C LEU A 40 8.17 -2.06 -12.57
N LEU A 41 7.30 -1.35 -13.28
CA LEU A 41 6.54 -0.21 -12.74
C LEU A 41 5.51 -0.61 -11.67
N SER A 42 5.10 -1.89 -11.64
CA SER A 42 4.20 -2.46 -10.63
C SER A 42 4.88 -2.80 -9.31
N THR A 43 6.22 -2.84 -9.28
CA THR A 43 6.96 -3.23 -8.08
C THR A 43 6.69 -2.26 -6.93
N GLY A 44 6.24 -2.80 -5.80
CA GLY A 44 5.93 -2.01 -4.59
C GLY A 44 4.64 -1.19 -4.68
N ARG A 45 3.91 -1.22 -5.80
CA ARG A 45 2.59 -0.58 -5.89
C ARG A 45 1.58 -1.36 -5.08
N THR A 46 0.94 -0.66 -4.16
CA THR A 46 -0.16 -1.18 -3.37
C THR A 46 -1.32 -0.21 -3.39
N ARG A 47 -2.52 -0.73 -3.21
CA ARG A 47 -3.71 0.07 -2.95
C ARG A 47 -4.38 -0.41 -1.69
N LEU A 48 -5.18 0.48 -1.12
CA LEU A 48 -5.99 0.13 0.04
C LEU A 48 -7.12 -0.80 -0.38
N ARG A 49 -7.38 -1.79 0.46
CA ARG A 49 -8.51 -2.70 0.36
C ARG A 49 -9.17 -2.82 1.71
N SER A 50 -10.50 -2.71 1.74
CA SER A 50 -11.27 -2.99 2.94
C SER A 50 -10.91 -4.39 3.49
N HIS A 51 -10.54 -4.42 4.77
CA HIS A 51 -10.16 -5.62 5.48
C HIS A 51 -10.55 -5.46 6.95
N MET A 52 -11.64 -6.14 7.33
CA MET A 52 -12.11 -6.16 8.72
C MET A 52 -11.23 -7.08 9.55
N ILE A 53 -10.74 -6.60 10.68
CA ILE A 53 -10.01 -7.40 11.66
C ILE A 53 -10.78 -7.53 12.96
N GLY A 54 -10.49 -8.60 13.68
CA GLY A 54 -10.90 -8.78 15.07
C GLY A 54 -9.80 -9.40 15.92
N ILE A 55 -10.14 -9.76 17.16
CA ILE A 55 -9.20 -10.34 18.12
C ILE A 55 -8.46 -11.56 17.53
N GLY A 56 -9.20 -12.48 16.87
CA GLY A 56 -8.59 -13.66 16.26
C GLY A 56 -7.54 -13.34 15.20
N THR A 57 -7.77 -12.33 14.37
CA THR A 57 -6.81 -11.86 13.37
C THR A 57 -5.55 -11.31 14.04
N ILE A 58 -5.71 -10.52 15.10
CA ILE A 58 -4.60 -9.91 15.84
C ILE A 58 -3.75 -10.98 16.52
N LEU A 59 -4.39 -11.96 17.17
CA LEU A 59 -3.68 -13.07 17.81
C LEU A 59 -2.90 -13.92 16.80
N ALA A 60 -3.44 -14.12 15.60
CA ALA A 60 -2.78 -14.87 14.54
C ALA A 60 -1.62 -14.09 13.90
N GLU A 61 -1.85 -12.83 13.51
CA GLU A 61 -0.86 -12.02 12.79
C GLU A 61 0.32 -11.62 13.68
N LEU A 62 0.05 -11.32 14.95
CA LEU A 62 1.05 -10.85 15.89
C LEU A 62 1.62 -11.97 16.77
N ALA A 63 1.42 -13.24 16.40
CA ALA A 63 1.91 -14.35 17.21
C ALA A 63 3.45 -14.29 17.40
N PRO A 64 3.97 -14.55 18.62
CA PRO A 64 3.25 -14.88 19.86
C PRO A 64 2.82 -13.67 20.70
N ALA A 65 3.12 -12.44 20.27
CA ALA A 65 2.92 -11.19 21.01
C ALA A 65 1.49 -10.60 20.93
N GLY A 66 0.57 -11.22 20.19
CA GLY A 66 -0.77 -10.67 19.98
C GLY A 66 -1.59 -10.42 21.25
N GLY A 67 -1.44 -11.27 22.27
CA GLY A 67 -2.08 -11.05 23.58
C GLY A 67 -1.55 -9.79 24.27
N ALA A 68 -0.22 -9.67 24.36
CA ALA A 68 0.44 -8.50 24.95
C ALA A 68 0.10 -7.19 24.20
N PHE A 69 -0.08 -7.27 22.88
CA PHE A 69 -0.55 -6.12 22.08
C PHE A 69 -1.97 -5.69 22.46
N LEU A 70 -2.89 -6.65 22.64
CA LEU A 70 -4.26 -6.36 23.07
C LEU A 70 -4.30 -5.80 24.50
N ASP A 71 -3.50 -6.35 25.41
CA ASP A 71 -3.36 -5.85 26.78
C ASP A 71 -2.85 -4.39 26.79
N ALA A 72 -1.85 -4.08 25.95
CA ALA A 72 -1.35 -2.72 25.80
C ALA A 72 -2.43 -1.77 25.28
N LEU A 73 -3.21 -2.18 24.26
CA LEU A 73 -4.34 -1.38 23.78
C LEU A 73 -5.40 -1.19 24.86
N GLU A 74 -5.70 -2.20 25.68
CA GLU A 74 -6.66 -2.10 26.77
C GLU A 74 -6.22 -1.08 27.83
N GLN A 75 -4.93 -1.10 28.21
CA GLN A 75 -4.35 -0.12 29.11
C GLN A 75 -4.46 1.31 28.55
N ILE A 76 -4.22 1.49 27.26
CA ILE A 76 -4.38 2.79 26.60
C ILE A 76 -5.86 3.20 26.56
N GLY A 77 -6.76 2.27 26.24
CA GLY A 77 -8.21 2.49 26.20
C GLY A 77 -8.81 2.89 27.55
N ALA A 78 -8.12 2.61 28.66
CA ALA A 78 -8.51 3.12 29.97
C ALA A 78 -8.40 4.64 30.09
N THR A 79 -7.54 5.28 29.29
CA THR A 79 -7.27 6.74 29.34
C THR A 79 -7.63 7.49 28.05
N ASP A 80 -7.61 6.82 26.88
CA ASP A 80 -8.04 7.37 25.60
C ASP A 80 -9.39 6.76 25.14
N PRO A 81 -10.49 7.54 25.14
CA PRO A 81 -11.79 7.09 24.65
C PRO A 81 -11.78 6.60 23.20
N ASN A 82 -10.89 7.12 22.34
CA ASN A 82 -10.81 6.68 20.95
C ASN A 82 -10.27 5.25 20.86
N VAL A 83 -9.25 4.91 21.66
CA VAL A 83 -8.71 3.54 21.72
C VAL A 83 -9.71 2.60 22.35
N LYS A 84 -10.46 3.04 23.38
CA LYS A 84 -11.57 2.26 23.94
C LYS A 84 -12.60 1.84 22.90
N TRP A 85 -13.07 2.77 22.07
CA TRP A 85 -14.08 2.45 21.05
C TRP A 85 -13.50 1.64 19.89
N LEU A 86 -12.23 1.85 19.56
CA LEU A 86 -11.50 1.03 18.61
C LEU A 86 -11.43 -0.43 19.08
N LEU A 87 -11.12 -0.69 20.35
CA LEU A 87 -11.14 -2.03 20.95
C LEU A 87 -12.53 -2.67 20.84
N LYS A 88 -13.60 -1.90 21.09
CA LYS A 88 -14.98 -2.41 20.93
C LYS A 88 -15.30 -2.78 19.48
N LEU A 89 -14.72 -2.11 18.48
CA LEU A 89 -14.85 -2.51 17.08
C LEU A 89 -14.05 -3.78 16.78
N ILE A 90 -12.84 -3.92 17.33
CA ILE A 90 -12.00 -5.12 17.20
C ILE A 90 -12.67 -6.33 17.85
N GLU A 91 -13.24 -6.18 19.04
CA GLU A 91 -14.03 -7.22 19.74
C GLU A 91 -15.19 -7.72 18.87
N ARG A 92 -15.79 -6.81 18.09
CA ARG A 92 -16.90 -7.12 17.17
C ARG A 92 -16.44 -7.58 15.78
N GLY A 93 -15.13 -7.63 15.51
CA GLY A 93 -14.58 -7.96 14.20
C GLY A 93 -14.95 -6.95 13.10
N ALA A 94 -15.24 -5.70 13.48
CA ALA A 94 -15.77 -4.65 12.59
C ALA A 94 -14.79 -3.49 12.36
N PHE A 95 -13.53 -3.65 12.80
CA PHE A 95 -12.51 -2.62 12.59
C PHE A 95 -11.86 -2.80 11.22
N ASP A 96 -12.01 -1.82 10.33
CA ASP A 96 -11.45 -1.86 8.98
C ASP A 96 -10.06 -1.19 8.93
N VAL A 97 -9.02 -1.97 8.68
CA VAL A 97 -7.64 -1.46 8.48
C VAL A 97 -7.37 -1.01 7.04
N GLY A 98 -8.32 -1.21 6.14
CA GLY A 98 -8.30 -0.71 4.77
C GLY A 98 -8.79 0.72 4.60
N LEU A 99 -9.54 1.25 5.57
CA LEU A 99 -10.08 2.63 5.49
C LEU A 99 -8.98 3.66 5.77
N ALA A 100 -8.85 4.66 4.89
CA ALA A 100 -7.83 5.70 5.00
C ALA A 100 -7.84 6.41 6.37
N ALA A 101 -9.03 6.70 6.92
CA ALA A 101 -9.17 7.34 8.23
C ALA A 101 -8.67 6.44 9.38
N SER A 102 -9.11 5.17 9.40
CA SER A 102 -8.65 4.18 10.40
C SER A 102 -7.13 3.99 10.35
N ARG A 103 -6.56 3.93 9.14
CA ARG A 103 -5.11 3.83 8.94
C ARG A 103 -4.37 5.03 9.48
N ALA A 104 -4.84 6.25 9.16
CA ALA A 104 -4.21 7.47 9.63
C ALA A 104 -4.20 7.54 11.17
N GLN A 105 -5.31 7.15 11.81
CA GLN A 105 -5.41 7.08 13.26
C GLN A 105 -4.44 6.04 13.85
N MET A 106 -4.41 4.83 13.30
CA MET A 106 -3.48 3.78 13.74
C MET A 106 -2.01 4.20 13.55
N GLN A 107 -1.69 4.85 12.44
CA GLN A 107 -0.34 5.35 12.19
C GLN A 107 0.06 6.44 13.21
N ALA A 108 -0.86 7.32 13.59
CA ALA A 108 -0.62 8.30 14.63
C ALA A 108 -0.29 7.64 15.99
N TYR A 109 -1.00 6.55 16.34
CA TYR A 109 -0.67 5.77 17.52
C TYR A 109 0.69 5.07 17.41
N ALA A 110 1.04 4.52 16.25
CA ALA A 110 2.35 3.93 16.02
C ALA A 110 3.49 4.96 16.19
N THR A 111 3.25 6.22 15.81
CA THR A 111 4.22 7.31 16.05
C THR A 111 4.29 7.72 17.52
N ALA A 112 3.14 7.80 18.20
CA ALA A 112 3.08 8.19 19.60
C ALA A 112 3.60 7.09 20.56
N MET A 113 3.51 5.82 20.15
CA MET A 113 3.80 4.66 20.97
C MET A 113 4.68 3.66 20.21
N PRO A 114 6.01 3.89 20.22
CA PRO A 114 6.97 3.08 19.45
C PRO A 114 6.93 1.58 19.79
N ASP A 115 6.62 1.23 21.05
CA ASP A 115 6.60 -0.16 21.53
C ASP A 115 5.54 -1.03 20.83
N ILE A 116 4.41 -0.45 20.42
CA ILE A 116 3.33 -1.15 19.72
C ILE A 116 3.33 -0.88 18.21
N ALA A 117 4.21 -0.01 17.72
CA ALA A 117 4.26 0.42 16.32
C ALA A 117 4.45 -0.76 15.35
N GLY A 118 5.27 -1.75 15.73
CA GLY A 118 5.48 -2.95 14.93
C GLY A 118 4.18 -3.74 14.69
N GLY A 119 3.39 -3.94 15.74
CA GLY A 119 2.10 -4.64 15.67
C GLY A 119 1.07 -3.86 14.85
N ILE A 120 1.01 -2.54 15.04
CA ILE A 120 0.15 -1.66 14.23
C ILE A 120 0.51 -1.76 12.74
N ASN A 121 1.80 -1.64 12.41
CA ASN A 121 2.24 -1.69 11.02
C ASN A 121 1.91 -3.03 10.36
N ALA A 122 2.08 -4.15 11.07
CA ALA A 122 1.72 -5.48 10.57
C ALA A 122 0.21 -5.58 10.28
N LEU A 123 -0.65 -5.13 11.20
CA LEU A 123 -2.10 -5.12 10.98
C LEU A 123 -2.51 -4.22 9.82
N LEU A 124 -1.85 -3.07 9.67
CA LEU A 124 -2.08 -2.19 8.53
C LEU A 124 -1.68 -2.84 7.19
N GLN A 125 -0.72 -3.76 7.14
CA GLN A 125 -0.43 -4.45 5.87
C GLN A 125 -1.58 -5.33 5.39
N LEU A 126 -2.41 -5.87 6.29
CA LEU A 126 -3.58 -6.68 5.92
C LEU A 126 -4.63 -5.90 5.11
N GLY A 127 -4.68 -4.58 5.30
CA GLY A 127 -5.55 -3.66 4.54
C GLY A 127 -4.93 -3.15 3.23
N THR A 128 -3.83 -3.74 2.79
CA THR A 128 -3.16 -3.39 1.53
C THR A 128 -3.13 -4.58 0.60
N GLU A 129 -3.29 -4.33 -0.70
CA GLU A 129 -3.10 -5.35 -1.72
C GLU A 129 -2.28 -4.81 -2.89
N PRO A 130 -1.59 -5.67 -3.65
CA PRO A 130 -0.86 -5.26 -4.84
C PRO A 130 -1.76 -4.51 -5.83
N ASP A 131 -1.24 -3.42 -6.40
CA ASP A 131 -1.90 -2.62 -7.43
C ASP A 131 -1.06 -2.60 -8.73
N PRO A 132 -1.00 -3.74 -9.44
CA PRO A 132 -0.20 -3.85 -10.65
C PRO A 132 -0.80 -3.01 -11.78
N ILE A 133 0.08 -2.37 -12.55
CA ILE A 133 -0.27 -1.67 -13.78
C ILE A 133 -0.50 -2.70 -14.87
N ASP A 134 -1.64 -2.62 -15.55
CA ASP A 134 -1.91 -3.44 -16.72
C ASP A 134 -0.99 -3.04 -17.88
N TYR A 135 -0.43 -4.03 -18.59
CA TYR A 135 0.48 -3.80 -19.70
C TYR A 135 -0.18 -3.03 -20.84
N ASN A 136 -1.51 -3.16 -21.04
CA ASN A 136 -2.23 -2.37 -22.03
C ASN A 136 -2.17 -0.86 -21.73
N SER A 137 -2.12 -0.48 -20.45
CA SER A 137 -1.97 0.93 -20.07
C SER A 137 -0.58 1.47 -20.41
N VAL A 138 0.46 0.64 -20.26
CA VAL A 138 1.82 0.95 -20.73
C VAL A 138 1.85 1.07 -22.25
N SER A 139 1.28 0.09 -22.95
CA SER A 139 1.23 0.10 -24.41
C SER A 139 0.57 1.36 -24.95
N ARG A 140 -0.60 1.72 -24.40
CA ARG A 140 -1.33 2.94 -24.75
C ARG A 140 -0.51 4.20 -24.47
N ALA A 141 0.07 4.32 -23.27
CA ALA A 141 0.86 5.48 -22.88
C ALA A 141 2.05 5.72 -23.85
N LEU A 142 2.78 4.65 -24.17
CA LEU A 142 3.92 4.75 -25.08
C LEU A 142 3.49 4.97 -26.54
N ASN A 143 2.36 4.40 -26.99
CA ASN A 143 1.83 4.68 -28.33
C ASN A 143 1.45 6.15 -28.52
N ILE A 144 0.84 6.77 -27.51
CA ILE A 144 0.54 8.20 -27.50
C ILE A 144 1.85 9.01 -27.54
N ALA A 145 2.82 8.66 -26.69
CA ALA A 145 4.12 9.33 -26.63
C ALA A 145 4.91 9.27 -27.95
N GLU A 146 4.76 8.18 -28.69
CA GLU A 146 5.42 7.95 -29.99
C GLU A 146 4.61 8.52 -31.18
N GLY A 147 3.46 9.16 -30.93
CA GLY A 147 2.59 9.73 -31.98
C GLY A 147 1.87 8.67 -32.82
N ARG A 148 1.76 7.44 -32.32
CA ARG A 148 1.09 6.30 -32.99
C ARG A 148 -0.40 6.17 -32.64
N ALA A 149 -0.86 6.91 -31.64
CA ALA A 149 -2.25 6.97 -31.19
C ALA A 149 -2.60 8.38 -30.69
N VAL A 150 -3.89 8.70 -30.67
CA VAL A 150 -4.44 9.94 -30.11
C VAL A 150 -5.31 9.57 -28.90
N LEU A 151 -5.40 10.49 -27.93
CA LEU A 151 -6.13 10.33 -26.66
C LEU A 151 -7.62 9.99 -26.84
#